data_AF-A0AAE0KWY4-F1
#
_entry.id   AF-A0AAE0KWY4-F1
#
_cell.length_a   1.000
_cell.length_b   1.000
_cell.length_c   1.000
_cell.angle_alpha   90.00
_cell.angle_beta   90.00
_cell.angle_gamma   90.00
#
_symmetry.space_group_name_H-M   'P 1'
#
loop_
_entity.id
_entity.type
_entity.pdbx_description
1 polymer ?
#
loop_
_entity_poly.entity_id
_entity_poly.type
_entity_poly.pdbx_seq_one_letter_code
_entity_poly.pdbx_strand_id
1 'polypeptide(L)'
;MSPVLVDASRYFTGRGLELYQDQAIVAGEWPSPVGLSLGILSVIVGQALVMLYFFLWRNYCKPTPIQQAGAVPYSFAEAVRTHLAEPGGFLLMGGYLCGTWMFNLMPRSYYSFQGGIEWQHVLTQLMVTDFVQYLMHYLEHKAHPLLYKHSHKPHHRFINPRWADAFNGSAPDTILMILIPLFTSANVVHCNVWSYMAFGTIYSGYLTMIHSEYTHPWDSAFRKLGIITAGDHHVHHSAFPNINDGLPPSDAQTIA
;
A
#
# COMPACT_ATOMS: atom_id res chain seq x y z
N MET A 1 8.98 -17.27 -37.69
CA MET A 1 8.50 -17.58 -36.32
C MET A 1 7.01 -17.84 -36.42
N SER A 2 6.59 -19.10 -36.25
CA SER A 2 5.17 -19.45 -36.20
C SER A 2 4.64 -19.23 -34.79
N PRO A 3 3.43 -18.65 -34.61
CA PRO A 3 2.83 -18.54 -33.30
C PRO A 3 2.46 -19.94 -32.80
N VAL A 4 3.02 -20.34 -31.67
CA VAL A 4 2.56 -21.52 -30.94
C VAL A 4 1.21 -21.14 -30.33
N LEU A 5 0.13 -21.65 -30.91
CA LEU A 5 -1.20 -21.57 -30.30
C LEU A 5 -1.18 -22.39 -29.02
N VAL A 6 -1.13 -21.71 -27.89
CA VAL A 6 -1.25 -22.34 -26.56
C VAL A 6 -2.71 -22.75 -26.38
N ASP A 7 -2.93 -24.06 -26.32
CA ASP A 7 -4.25 -24.66 -26.09
C ASP A 7 -4.72 -24.36 -24.65
N ALA A 8 -5.63 -23.38 -24.54
CA ALA A 8 -6.19 -22.93 -23.26
C ALA A 8 -7.04 -24.01 -22.54
N SER A 9 -7.40 -25.10 -23.22
CA SER A 9 -8.25 -26.16 -22.64
C SER A 9 -7.52 -27.00 -21.58
N ARG A 10 -6.18 -26.98 -21.54
CA ARG A 10 -5.38 -27.72 -20.55
C ARG A 10 -5.35 -27.08 -19.16
N TYR A 11 -5.75 -25.83 -19.01
CA TYR A 11 -5.66 -25.08 -17.75
C TYR A 11 -6.84 -25.32 -16.79
N PHE A 12 -7.94 -25.94 -17.24
CA PHE A 12 -9.17 -26.08 -16.44
C PHE A 12 -9.49 -27.51 -15.99
N THR A 13 -8.58 -28.46 -16.20
CA THR A 13 -8.69 -29.81 -15.60
C THR A 13 -7.89 -29.85 -14.29
N GLY A 14 -8.28 -30.68 -13.32
CA GLY A 14 -7.58 -30.79 -12.02
C GLY A 14 -6.07 -31.09 -12.09
N ARG A 15 -5.52 -31.44 -13.27
CA ARG A 15 -4.08 -31.56 -13.56
C ARG A 15 -3.37 -30.25 -13.89
N GLY A 16 -4.10 -29.16 -14.14
CA GLY A 16 -3.53 -27.85 -14.44
C GLY A 16 -2.79 -27.22 -13.27
N LEU A 17 -3.17 -27.56 -12.03
CA LEU A 17 -2.51 -27.13 -10.80
C LEU A 17 -1.17 -27.84 -10.57
N GLU A 18 -1.06 -29.13 -10.91
CA GLU A 18 0.20 -29.88 -10.79
C GLU A 18 1.26 -29.38 -11.79
N LEU A 19 0.85 -28.99 -13.00
CA LEU A 19 1.76 -28.40 -14.00
C LEU A 19 2.25 -26.99 -13.66
N TYR A 20 1.55 -26.28 -12.76
CA TYR A 20 1.92 -24.94 -12.33
C TYR A 20 2.94 -24.93 -11.19
N GLN A 21 3.07 -26.05 -10.47
CA GLN A 21 4.02 -26.17 -9.35
C GLN A 21 5.49 -26.22 -9.81
N ASP A 22 5.74 -26.59 -11.07
CA ASP A 22 7.08 -26.77 -11.64
C ASP A 22 7.41 -25.84 -12.82
N GLN A 23 6.63 -24.76 -13.03
CA GLN A 23 7.00 -23.75 -14.03
C GLN A 23 8.21 -22.94 -13.56
N ALA A 24 9.40 -23.53 -13.69
CA ALA A 24 10.62 -22.77 -13.83
C ALA A 24 10.39 -21.78 -14.97
N ILE A 25 10.35 -20.48 -14.65
CA ILE A 25 10.24 -19.42 -15.66
C ILE A 25 11.35 -19.64 -16.67
N VAL A 26 10.96 -20.08 -17.87
CA VAL A 26 11.88 -20.29 -18.98
C VAL A 26 12.34 -18.91 -19.42
N ALA A 27 13.65 -18.71 -19.48
CA ALA A 27 14.20 -17.42 -19.90
C ALA A 27 13.69 -17.04 -21.30
N GLY A 28 13.01 -15.90 -21.41
CA GLY A 28 12.44 -15.40 -22.66
C GLY A 28 10.91 -15.56 -22.79
N GLU A 29 10.25 -16.29 -21.88
CA GLU A 29 8.79 -16.39 -21.85
C GLU A 29 8.18 -15.42 -20.82
N TRP A 30 7.01 -14.88 -21.18
CA TRP A 30 6.25 -14.01 -20.29
C TRP A 30 5.61 -14.86 -19.19
N PRO A 31 5.70 -14.45 -17.91
CA PRO A 31 5.07 -15.20 -16.84
C PRO A 31 3.56 -15.16 -17.02
N SER A 32 2.91 -16.25 -16.66
CA SER A 32 1.45 -16.32 -16.74
C SER A 32 0.80 -15.26 -15.83
N PRO A 33 -0.28 -14.59 -16.28
CA PRO A 33 -0.88 -13.48 -15.55
C PRO A 33 -1.72 -13.91 -14.33
N VAL A 34 -1.89 -15.22 -14.09
CA VAL A 34 -2.79 -15.73 -13.04
C VAL A 34 -2.39 -15.22 -11.66
N GLY A 35 -1.10 -15.25 -11.31
CA GLY A 35 -0.64 -14.76 -10.00
C GLY A 35 -0.83 -13.25 -9.83
N LEU A 36 -0.59 -12.47 -10.88
CA LEU A 36 -0.90 -11.04 -10.91
C LEU A 36 -2.40 -10.77 -10.71
N SER A 37 -3.27 -11.48 -11.45
CA SER A 37 -4.72 -11.32 -11.34
C SER A 37 -5.24 -11.69 -9.96
N LEU A 38 -4.76 -12.79 -9.37
CA LEU A 38 -5.12 -13.20 -8.02
C LEU A 38 -4.61 -12.22 -6.96
N GLY A 39 -3.40 -11.68 -7.12
CA GLY A 39 -2.87 -10.67 -6.22
C GLY A 39 -3.67 -9.37 -6.24
N ILE A 40 -4.03 -8.86 -7.43
CA ILE A 40 -4.92 -7.70 -7.57
C ILE A 40 -6.28 -7.98 -6.91
N LEU A 41 -6.87 -9.15 -7.18
CA LEU A 41 -8.14 -9.54 -6.58
C LEU A 41 -8.06 -9.63 -5.05
N SER A 42 -6.97 -10.17 -4.51
CA SER A 42 -6.74 -10.25 -3.06
C SER A 42 -6.75 -8.88 -2.41
N VAL A 43 -6.06 -7.90 -3.00
CA VAL A 43 -6.04 -6.51 -2.49
C VAL A 43 -7.42 -5.86 -2.59
N ILE A 44 -8.15 -6.07 -3.69
CA ILE A 44 -9.53 -5.56 -3.85
C ILE A 44 -10.45 -6.11 -2.76
N VAL A 45 -10.41 -7.43 -2.51
CA VAL A 45 -11.21 -8.07 -1.46
C VAL A 45 -10.80 -7.54 -0.09
N GLY A 46 -9.51 -7.42 0.19
CA GLY A 46 -9.01 -6.86 1.43
C GLY A 46 -9.48 -5.42 1.67
N GLN A 47 -9.39 -4.56 0.67
CA GLN A 47 -9.87 -3.18 0.75
C GLN A 47 -11.38 -3.11 0.97
N ALA A 48 -12.17 -3.98 0.32
CA ALA A 48 -13.60 -4.06 0.58
C ALA A 48 -13.91 -4.44 2.03
N LEU A 49 -13.13 -5.36 2.62
CA LEU A 49 -13.26 -5.73 4.04
C LEU A 49 -12.84 -4.60 4.98
N VAL A 50 -11.76 -3.88 4.68
CA VAL A 50 -11.33 -2.70 5.45
C VAL A 50 -12.38 -1.59 5.38
N MET A 51 -12.93 -1.33 4.20
CA MET A 51 -14.00 -0.36 3.99
C MET A 51 -15.27 -0.73 4.77
N LEU A 52 -15.65 -2.01 4.75
CA LEU A 52 -16.79 -2.51 5.54
C LEU A 52 -16.51 -2.37 7.04
N TYR A 53 -15.32 -2.77 7.51
CA TYR A 53 -14.91 -2.58 8.90
C TYR A 53 -15.02 -1.11 9.30
N PHE A 54 -14.44 -0.20 8.52
CA PHE A 54 -14.42 1.22 8.82
C PHE A 54 -15.83 1.81 8.81
N PHE A 55 -16.67 1.42 7.85
CA PHE A 55 -18.08 1.80 7.81
C PHE A 55 -18.82 1.36 9.08
N LEU A 56 -18.64 0.11 9.52
CA LEU A 56 -19.28 -0.38 10.73
C LEU A 56 -18.75 0.33 11.98
N TRP A 57 -17.44 0.49 12.08
CA TRP A 57 -16.76 1.18 13.17
C TRP A 57 -17.27 2.61 13.34
N ARG A 58 -17.23 3.40 12.25
CA ARG A 58 -17.70 4.80 12.23
C ARG A 58 -19.17 4.95 12.64
N ASN A 59 -20.05 4.11 12.12
CA ASN A 59 -21.50 4.33 12.26
C ASN A 59 -22.12 3.66 13.49
N TYR A 60 -21.55 2.56 13.99
CA TYR A 60 -22.18 1.75 15.05
C TYR A 60 -21.37 1.67 16.35
N CYS A 61 -20.06 1.93 16.31
CA CYS A 61 -19.20 1.77 17.50
C CYS A 61 -18.89 3.08 18.22
N LYS A 62 -19.38 4.24 17.73
CA LYS A 62 -19.15 5.59 18.30
C LYS A 62 -17.69 5.85 18.67
N PRO A 63 -16.74 5.67 17.73
CA PRO A 63 -15.34 5.77 18.03
C PRO A 63 -14.91 7.21 18.33
N THR A 64 -13.84 7.38 19.10
CA THR A 64 -13.33 8.70 19.46
C THR A 64 -12.58 9.31 18.28
N PRO A 65 -12.97 10.52 17.82
CA PRO A 65 -12.22 11.26 16.81
C PRO A 65 -10.81 11.57 17.30
N ILE A 66 -9.82 11.53 16.40
CA ILE A 66 -8.43 11.80 16.75
C ILE A 66 -8.20 13.29 17.04
N GLN A 67 -8.79 14.18 16.24
CA GLN A 67 -8.64 15.61 16.43
C GLN A 67 -9.71 16.20 17.35
N GLN A 68 -9.34 17.18 18.17
CA GLN A 68 -10.26 17.85 19.10
C GLN A 68 -11.42 18.57 18.40
N ALA A 69 -11.20 19.08 17.18
CA ALA A 69 -12.23 19.67 16.35
C ALA A 69 -13.29 18.65 15.87
N GLY A 70 -13.08 17.35 16.13
CA GLY A 70 -13.93 16.26 15.66
C GLY A 70 -13.53 15.76 14.27
N ALA A 71 -14.21 14.69 13.85
CA ALA A 71 -14.08 14.19 12.49
C ALA A 71 -14.75 15.14 11.50
N VAL A 72 -14.14 15.32 10.32
CA VAL A 72 -14.74 16.13 9.25
C VAL A 72 -16.09 15.51 8.87
N PRO A 73 -17.20 16.26 8.81
CA PRO A 73 -18.46 15.72 8.34
C PRO A 73 -18.40 15.49 6.82
N TYR A 74 -18.65 14.26 6.37
CA TYR A 74 -18.75 13.92 4.95
C TYR A 74 -19.70 12.74 4.70
N SER A 75 -20.14 12.63 3.44
CA SER A 75 -20.89 11.48 2.95
C SER A 75 -19.93 10.34 2.64
N PHE A 76 -20.09 9.21 3.33
CA PHE A 76 -19.20 8.06 3.14
C PHE A 76 -19.15 7.57 1.69
N ALA A 77 -20.31 7.56 1.03
CA ALA A 77 -20.41 7.18 -0.38
C ALA A 77 -19.64 8.14 -1.31
N GLU A 78 -19.66 9.44 -1.00
CA GLU A 78 -18.90 10.44 -1.75
C GLU A 78 -17.39 10.26 -1.55
N ALA A 79 -16.94 10.04 -0.32
CA ALA A 79 -15.53 9.76 -0.02
C ALA A 79 -15.03 8.49 -0.73
N VAL A 80 -15.81 7.40 -0.70
CA VAL A 80 -15.47 6.17 -1.43
C VAL A 80 -15.41 6.43 -2.93
N ARG A 81 -16.39 7.15 -3.49
CA ARG A 81 -16.38 7.49 -4.91
C ARG A 81 -15.14 8.30 -5.29
N THR A 82 -14.78 9.30 -4.50
CA THR A 82 -13.58 10.12 -4.74
C THR A 82 -12.32 9.27 -4.66
N HIS A 83 -12.20 8.42 -3.63
CA HIS A 83 -11.08 7.49 -3.48
C HIS A 83 -10.91 6.57 -4.71
N LEU A 84 -12.02 6.02 -5.23
CA LEU A 84 -12.01 5.16 -6.42
C LEU A 84 -11.85 5.94 -7.73
N ALA A 85 -12.01 7.26 -7.71
CA ALA A 85 -11.92 8.12 -8.88
C ALA A 85 -10.55 8.80 -9.04
N GLU A 86 -9.51 8.35 -8.31
CA GLU A 86 -8.13 8.84 -8.44
C GLU A 86 -7.34 8.00 -9.47
N PRO A 87 -7.43 8.29 -10.80
CA PRO A 87 -6.84 7.46 -11.84
C PRO A 87 -5.31 7.39 -11.74
N GLY A 88 -4.67 8.43 -11.21
CA GLY A 88 -3.21 8.49 -11.11
C GLY A 88 -2.63 7.37 -10.25
N GLY A 89 -3.25 7.10 -9.09
CA GLY A 89 -2.83 6.02 -8.20
C GLY A 89 -3.02 4.64 -8.84
N PHE A 90 -4.18 4.40 -9.46
CA PHE A 90 -4.46 3.12 -10.13
C PHE A 90 -3.53 2.86 -11.33
N LEU A 91 -3.24 3.89 -12.13
CA LEU A 91 -2.34 3.76 -13.28
C LEU A 91 -0.90 3.49 -12.84
N LEU A 92 -0.39 4.20 -11.83
CA LEU A 92 0.97 3.97 -11.32
C LEU A 92 1.11 2.61 -10.67
N MET A 93 0.18 2.25 -9.78
CA MET A 93 0.21 0.96 -9.09
C MET A 93 -0.03 -0.21 -10.06
N GLY A 94 -1.02 -0.09 -10.94
CA GLY A 94 -1.31 -1.09 -11.97
C GLY A 94 -0.13 -1.25 -12.94
N GLY A 95 0.46 -0.14 -13.39
CA GLY A 95 1.66 -0.15 -14.22
C GLY A 95 2.85 -0.81 -13.53
N TYR A 96 3.06 -0.52 -12.24
CA TYR A 96 4.09 -1.16 -11.43
C TYR A 96 3.86 -2.68 -11.30
N LEU A 97 2.66 -3.12 -10.93
CA LEU A 97 2.35 -4.53 -10.74
C LEU A 97 2.46 -5.30 -12.05
N CYS A 98 1.89 -4.77 -13.14
CA CYS A 98 2.02 -5.37 -14.46
C CYS A 98 3.47 -5.39 -14.94
N GLY A 99 4.20 -4.28 -14.79
CA GLY A 99 5.60 -4.19 -15.23
C GLY A 99 6.51 -5.16 -14.48
N THR A 100 6.49 -5.10 -13.14
CA THR A 100 7.32 -5.99 -12.31
C THR A 100 6.99 -7.46 -12.52
N TRP A 101 5.71 -7.79 -12.68
CA TRP A 101 5.29 -9.15 -12.99
C TRP A 101 5.73 -9.58 -14.38
N MET A 102 5.23 -8.94 -15.44
CA MET A 102 5.37 -9.38 -16.83
C MET A 102 6.83 -9.36 -17.33
N PHE A 103 7.67 -8.50 -16.76
CA PHE A 103 9.10 -8.43 -17.12
C PHE A 103 10.02 -9.25 -16.19
N ASN A 104 9.48 -10.10 -15.32
CA ASN A 104 10.26 -10.94 -14.40
C ASN A 104 11.24 -10.14 -13.52
N LEU A 105 10.82 -8.98 -13.02
CA LEU A 105 11.69 -8.09 -12.22
C LEU A 105 11.75 -8.46 -10.74
N MET A 106 11.03 -9.51 -10.33
CA MET A 106 11.06 -10.06 -8.98
C MET A 106 11.80 -11.41 -8.97
N PRO A 107 12.32 -11.87 -7.81
CA PRO A 107 12.88 -13.21 -7.66
C PRO A 107 11.90 -14.29 -8.11
N ARG A 108 12.42 -15.39 -8.67
CA ARG A 108 11.60 -16.50 -9.21
C ARG A 108 10.60 -17.07 -8.20
N SER A 109 10.90 -17.01 -6.90
CA SER A 109 10.01 -17.47 -5.84
C SER A 109 8.63 -16.80 -5.87
N TYR A 110 8.55 -15.52 -6.28
CA TYR A 110 7.30 -14.74 -6.34
C TYR A 110 6.27 -15.30 -7.34
N TYR A 111 6.73 -16.10 -8.30
CA TYR A 111 5.90 -16.69 -9.34
C TYR A 111 5.51 -18.13 -9.00
N SER A 112 5.99 -18.67 -7.88
CA SER A 112 5.67 -20.01 -7.42
C SER A 112 4.37 -20.03 -6.61
N PHE A 113 3.48 -20.93 -7.00
CA PHE A 113 2.25 -21.27 -6.29
C PHE A 113 2.44 -22.42 -5.27
N GLN A 114 3.67 -22.94 -5.14
CA GLN A 114 3.97 -24.00 -4.19
C GLN A 114 3.87 -23.50 -2.75
N GLY A 115 3.30 -24.33 -1.87
CA GLY A 115 3.14 -24.02 -0.45
C GLY A 115 1.89 -23.19 -0.14
N GLY A 116 2.01 -22.29 0.84
CA GLY A 116 0.92 -21.42 1.31
C GLY A 116 1.48 -20.12 1.90
N ILE A 117 0.69 -19.42 2.70
CA ILE A 117 1.13 -18.17 3.33
C ILE A 117 2.22 -18.47 4.37
N GLU A 118 3.42 -17.95 4.13
CA GLU A 118 4.54 -18.00 5.06
C GLU A 118 4.59 -16.69 5.85
N TRP A 119 3.96 -16.67 7.03
CA TRP A 119 3.79 -15.45 7.82
C TRP A 119 5.10 -14.77 8.22
N GLN A 120 6.20 -15.51 8.34
CA GLN A 120 7.53 -14.96 8.54
C GLN A 120 7.98 -14.07 7.36
N HIS A 121 7.68 -14.47 6.12
CA HIS A 121 7.96 -13.67 4.93
C HIS A 121 7.04 -12.45 4.88
N VAL A 122 5.76 -12.61 5.19
CA VAL A 122 4.81 -11.48 5.28
C VAL A 122 5.29 -10.43 6.27
N LEU A 123 5.65 -10.85 7.49
CA LEU A 123 6.17 -9.96 8.53
C LEU A 123 7.48 -9.27 8.09
N THR A 124 8.40 -10.03 7.49
CA THR A 124 9.67 -9.47 7.00
C THR A 124 9.44 -8.46 5.88
N GLN A 125 8.53 -8.74 4.95
CA GLN A 125 8.15 -7.79 3.90
C GLN A 125 7.55 -6.50 4.48
N LEU A 126 6.67 -6.61 5.48
CA LEU A 126 6.11 -5.46 6.19
C LEU A 126 7.21 -4.63 6.84
N MET A 127 8.15 -5.25 7.55
CA MET A 127 9.27 -4.54 8.20
C MET A 127 10.20 -3.87 7.20
N VAL A 128 10.55 -4.54 6.10
CA VAL A 128 11.44 -3.96 5.07
C VAL A 128 10.73 -2.82 4.34
N THR A 129 9.46 -3.00 3.98
CA THR A 129 8.66 -1.93 3.35
C THR A 129 8.52 -0.74 4.28
N ASP A 130 8.18 -0.95 5.56
CA ASP A 130 8.06 0.11 6.56
C ASP A 130 9.38 0.88 6.74
N PHE A 131 10.51 0.17 6.87
CA PHE A 131 11.83 0.81 7.00
C PHE A 131 12.18 1.65 5.76
N VAL A 132 12.02 1.11 4.55
CA VAL A 132 12.34 1.86 3.32
C VAL A 132 11.38 3.03 3.13
N GLN A 133 10.09 2.84 3.44
CA GLN A 133 9.09 3.90 3.38
C GLN A 133 9.40 5.01 4.38
N TYR A 134 9.81 4.68 5.62
CA TYR A 134 10.27 5.66 6.60
C TYR A 134 11.43 6.50 6.07
N LEU A 135 12.44 5.86 5.46
CA LEU A 135 13.57 6.59 4.87
C LEU A 135 13.14 7.51 3.73
N MET A 136 12.30 7.02 2.81
CA MET A 136 11.79 7.82 1.70
C MET A 136 10.96 9.00 2.20
N HIS A 137 10.08 8.76 3.18
CA HIS A 137 9.27 9.77 3.82
C HIS A 137 10.12 10.86 4.48
N TYR A 138 11.11 10.44 5.26
CA TYR A 138 12.06 11.36 5.90
C TYR A 138 12.80 12.22 4.88
N LEU A 139 13.28 11.60 3.78
CA LEU A 139 13.95 12.31 2.71
C LEU A 139 13.02 13.29 1.98
N GLU A 140 11.77 12.93 1.71
CA GLU A 140 10.81 13.83 1.11
C GLU A 140 10.59 15.09 1.95
N HIS A 141 10.59 14.97 3.27
CA HIS A 141 10.48 16.10 4.19
C HIS A 141 11.76 16.91 4.35
N LYS A 142 12.93 16.25 4.38
CA LYS A 142 14.18 16.86 4.88
C LYS A 142 15.26 17.06 3.83
N ALA A 143 15.27 16.30 2.74
CA ALA A 143 16.38 16.32 1.79
C ALA A 143 16.45 17.62 0.99
N HIS A 144 15.31 18.11 0.47
CA HIS A 144 15.28 19.34 -0.30
C HIS A 144 13.86 19.98 -0.35
N PRO A 145 13.72 21.32 -0.21
CA PRO A 145 12.41 21.98 -0.23
C PRO A 145 11.59 21.73 -1.51
N LEU A 146 12.25 21.63 -2.67
CA LEU A 146 11.55 21.31 -3.93
C LEU A 146 11.07 19.86 -3.97
N LEU A 147 11.81 18.92 -3.36
CA LEU A 147 11.36 17.54 -3.26
C LEU A 147 10.07 17.50 -2.45
N TYR A 148 10.07 18.06 -1.23
CA TYR A 148 8.88 18.17 -0.40
C TYR A 148 7.69 18.80 -1.15
N LYS A 149 7.92 19.97 -1.76
CA LYS A 149 6.88 20.76 -2.44
C LYS A 149 6.18 20.00 -3.57
N HIS A 150 6.91 19.19 -4.33
CA HIS A 150 6.38 18.50 -5.51
C HIS A 150 5.97 17.05 -5.24
N SER A 151 6.54 16.40 -4.23
CA SER A 151 6.22 15.03 -3.86
C SER A 151 5.15 14.99 -2.77
N HIS A 152 5.56 15.16 -1.51
CA HIS A 152 4.77 14.81 -0.34
C HIS A 152 3.89 15.96 0.19
N LYS A 153 4.20 17.23 -0.09
CA LYS A 153 3.36 18.37 0.32
C LYS A 153 1.91 18.31 -0.21
N PRO A 154 1.63 17.90 -1.46
CA PRO A 154 0.28 17.65 -1.93
C PRO A 154 -0.52 16.68 -1.04
N HIS A 155 0.14 15.72 -0.40
CA HIS A 155 -0.48 14.82 0.56
C HIS A 155 -0.77 15.52 1.91
N HIS A 156 0.16 16.36 2.39
CA HIS A 156 -0.01 17.19 3.61
C HIS A 156 -1.06 18.31 3.53
N ARG A 157 -1.75 18.46 2.39
CA ARG A 157 -2.91 19.37 2.33
C ARG A 157 -4.05 18.93 3.25
N PHE A 158 -4.08 17.64 3.61
CA PHE A 158 -5.09 17.05 4.47
C PHE A 158 -4.65 17.10 5.94
N ILE A 159 -4.73 18.28 6.56
CA ILE A 159 -4.36 18.47 7.98
C ILE A 159 -5.18 17.57 8.92
N ASN A 160 -6.43 17.28 8.56
CA ASN A 160 -7.28 16.27 9.20
C ASN A 160 -7.59 15.20 8.16
N PRO A 161 -6.67 14.25 7.92
CA PRO A 161 -6.86 13.25 6.88
C PRO A 161 -8.05 12.36 7.23
N ARG A 162 -8.75 11.92 6.19
CA ARG A 162 -9.84 10.96 6.28
C ARG A 162 -9.36 9.64 5.72
N TRP A 163 -10.07 8.56 6.05
CA TRP A 163 -9.75 7.22 5.56
C TRP A 163 -9.57 7.15 4.03
N ALA A 164 -10.38 7.91 3.29
CA ALA A 164 -10.37 7.96 1.83
C ALA A 164 -9.20 8.78 1.22
N ASP A 165 -8.49 9.58 2.02
CA ASP A 165 -7.42 10.47 1.55
C ASP A 165 -6.05 9.75 1.46
N ALA A 166 -5.96 8.49 1.92
CA ALA A 166 -4.71 7.74 2.05
C ALA A 166 -3.87 7.60 0.77
N PHE A 167 -4.52 7.58 -0.40
CA PHE A 167 -3.86 7.47 -1.70
C PHE A 167 -3.95 8.76 -2.52
N ASN A 168 -4.36 9.85 -1.88
CA ASN A 168 -4.45 11.16 -2.50
C ASN A 168 -3.12 11.90 -2.37
N GLY A 169 -2.14 11.41 -3.13
CA GLY A 169 -0.78 11.94 -3.21
C GLY A 169 -0.43 12.42 -4.61
N SER A 170 0.80 12.89 -4.79
CA SER A 170 1.34 13.16 -6.12
C SER A 170 1.94 11.87 -6.73
N ALA A 171 2.22 11.90 -8.04
CA ALA A 171 2.93 10.79 -8.68
C ALA A 171 4.34 10.55 -8.07
N PRO A 172 5.18 11.57 -7.84
CA PRO A 172 6.44 11.39 -7.13
C PRO A 172 6.29 10.80 -5.72
N ASP A 173 5.29 11.24 -4.96
CA ASP A 173 4.96 10.69 -3.64
C ASP A 173 4.61 9.20 -3.73
N THR A 174 3.74 8.82 -4.66
CA THR A 174 3.42 7.40 -4.90
C THR A 174 4.67 6.58 -5.25
N ILE A 175 5.57 7.13 -6.06
CA ILE A 175 6.81 6.44 -6.44
C ILE A 175 7.72 6.24 -5.22
N LEU A 176 7.97 7.31 -4.45
CA LEU A 176 8.90 7.31 -3.33
C LEU A 176 8.34 6.57 -2.11
N MET A 177 7.08 6.81 -1.76
CA MET A 177 6.43 6.24 -0.58
C MET A 177 5.88 4.83 -0.78
N ILE A 178 5.63 4.41 -2.03
CA ILE A 178 4.98 3.13 -2.29
C ILE A 178 5.80 2.26 -3.23
N LEU A 179 6.07 2.71 -4.46
CA LEU A 179 6.66 1.81 -5.47
C LEU A 179 8.11 1.41 -5.15
N ILE A 180 8.95 2.34 -4.68
CA ILE A 180 10.33 2.04 -4.27
C ILE A 180 10.37 1.08 -3.06
N PRO A 181 9.64 1.33 -1.96
CA PRO A 181 9.55 0.38 -0.85
C PRO A 181 9.05 -1.01 -1.26
N LEU A 182 8.03 -1.10 -2.11
CA LEU A 182 7.53 -2.38 -2.62
C LEU A 182 8.58 -3.12 -3.46
N PHE A 183 9.21 -2.42 -4.42
CA PHE A 183 10.23 -3.02 -5.29
C PHE A 183 11.45 -3.51 -4.49
N THR A 184 11.89 -2.70 -3.52
CA THR A 184 13.02 -3.04 -2.66
C THR A 184 12.68 -4.26 -1.80
N SER A 185 11.51 -4.25 -1.15
CA SER A 185 11.03 -5.39 -0.33
C SER A 185 10.96 -6.68 -1.15
N ALA A 186 10.43 -6.61 -2.37
CA ALA A 186 10.32 -7.76 -3.26
C ALA A 186 11.68 -8.36 -3.69
N ASN A 187 12.75 -7.55 -3.72
CA ASN A 187 14.08 -8.02 -4.09
C ASN A 187 14.94 -8.43 -2.89
N VAL A 188 14.58 -7.98 -1.68
CA VAL A 188 15.27 -8.34 -0.42
C VAL A 188 14.68 -9.61 0.19
N VAL A 189 13.35 -9.73 0.22
CA VAL A 189 12.66 -10.88 0.83
C VAL A 189 12.19 -11.79 -0.28
N HIS A 190 12.68 -13.03 -0.34
CA HIS A 190 12.28 -13.96 -1.40
C HIS A 190 11.16 -14.85 -0.88
N CYS A 191 9.92 -14.57 -1.28
CA CYS A 191 8.75 -15.31 -0.82
C CYS A 191 7.97 -15.95 -1.99
N ASN A 192 7.02 -16.82 -1.66
CA ASN A 192 6.06 -17.36 -2.62
C ASN A 192 4.93 -16.37 -2.94
N VAL A 193 4.14 -16.67 -3.97
CA VAL A 193 3.06 -15.78 -4.43
C VAL A 193 2.00 -15.55 -3.36
N TRP A 194 1.65 -16.56 -2.56
CA TRP A 194 0.62 -16.47 -1.53
C TRP A 194 0.99 -15.49 -0.42
N SER A 195 2.25 -15.55 0.03
CA SER A 195 2.80 -14.63 1.02
C SER A 195 2.82 -13.20 0.49
N TYR A 196 3.14 -13.02 -0.79
CA TYR A 196 3.11 -11.70 -1.42
C TYR A 196 1.70 -11.11 -1.50
N MET A 197 0.68 -11.92 -1.83
CA MET A 197 -0.71 -11.47 -1.83
C MET A 197 -1.18 -11.06 -0.42
N ALA A 198 -0.84 -11.85 0.59
CA ALA A 198 -1.16 -11.55 1.98
C ALA A 198 -0.49 -10.25 2.45
N PHE A 199 0.81 -10.09 2.16
CA PHE A 199 1.55 -8.87 2.42
C PHE A 199 0.88 -7.65 1.76
N GLY A 200 0.65 -7.69 0.45
CA GLY A 200 0.08 -6.55 -0.28
C GLY A 200 -1.31 -6.17 0.24
N THR A 201 -2.11 -7.17 0.62
CA THR A 201 -3.44 -6.98 1.20
C THR A 201 -3.37 -6.29 2.57
N ILE A 202 -2.50 -6.76 3.47
CA ILE A 202 -2.32 -6.17 4.80
C ILE A 202 -1.73 -4.76 4.70
N TYR A 203 -0.66 -4.60 3.92
CA TYR A 203 0.01 -3.32 3.72
C TYR A 203 -0.94 -2.25 3.18
N SER A 204 -1.69 -2.58 2.11
CA SER A 204 -2.66 -1.66 1.51
C SER A 204 -3.77 -1.29 2.48
N GLY A 205 -4.29 -2.27 3.22
CA GLY A 205 -5.29 -2.03 4.26
C GLY A 205 -4.75 -1.15 5.39
N TYR A 206 -3.51 -1.37 5.81
CA TYR A 206 -2.90 -0.60 6.88
C TYR A 206 -2.67 0.87 6.49
N LEU A 207 -2.22 1.12 5.25
CA LEU A 207 -2.07 2.49 4.72
C LEU A 207 -3.38 3.29 4.78
N THR A 208 -4.53 2.68 4.54
CA THR A 208 -5.81 3.40 4.68
C THR A 208 -6.20 3.62 6.13
N MET A 209 -5.92 2.66 7.00
CA MET A 209 -6.25 2.74 8.42
C MET A 209 -5.46 3.81 9.16
N ILE A 210 -4.19 4.05 8.83
CA ILE A 210 -3.41 5.14 9.46
C ILE A 210 -3.91 6.54 9.08
N HIS A 211 -4.78 6.68 8.08
CA HIS A 211 -5.45 7.94 7.73
C HIS A 211 -6.85 8.05 8.34
N SER A 212 -7.25 7.09 9.17
CA SER A 212 -8.57 7.13 9.79
C SER A 212 -8.69 8.33 10.71
N GLU A 213 -9.79 9.05 10.59
CA GLU A 213 -10.14 10.15 11.51
C GLU A 213 -10.55 9.70 12.92
N TYR A 214 -10.60 8.40 13.18
CA TYR A 214 -10.97 7.82 14.45
C TYR A 214 -9.87 6.91 15.01
N THR A 215 -9.83 6.81 16.34
CA THR A 215 -9.01 5.81 17.02
C THR A 215 -9.56 4.40 16.83
N HIS A 216 -8.68 3.40 16.86
CA HIS A 216 -9.05 1.99 16.75
C HIS A 216 -8.74 1.20 18.03
N PRO A 217 -9.45 0.08 18.28
CA PRO A 217 -9.28 -0.71 19.51
C PRO A 217 -7.85 -1.22 19.74
N TRP A 218 -7.09 -1.41 18.65
CA TRP A 218 -5.72 -1.91 18.70
C TRP A 218 -4.64 -0.82 18.79
N ASP A 219 -5.00 0.46 18.68
CA ASP A 219 -4.02 1.56 18.64
C ASP A 219 -3.09 1.56 19.86
N SER A 220 -3.62 1.27 21.05
CA SER A 220 -2.79 1.20 22.27
C SER A 220 -1.73 0.10 22.20
N ALA A 221 -2.08 -1.06 21.63
CA ALA A 221 -1.12 -2.15 21.45
C ALA A 221 -0.10 -1.79 20.36
N PHE A 222 -0.55 -1.20 19.26
CA PHE A 222 0.31 -0.83 18.13
C PHE A 222 1.34 0.23 18.53
N ARG A 223 0.93 1.28 19.26
CA ARG A 223 1.88 2.27 19.79
C ARG A 223 2.92 1.66 20.71
N LYS A 224 2.54 0.71 21.57
CA LYS A 224 3.50 0.00 22.45
C LYS A 224 4.51 -0.84 21.67
N LEU A 225 4.13 -1.31 20.50
CA LEU A 225 4.98 -2.07 19.59
C LEU A 225 5.77 -1.18 18.62
N GLY A 226 5.61 0.14 18.69
CA GLY A 226 6.25 1.08 17.77
C GLY A 226 5.62 1.11 16.37
N ILE A 227 4.41 0.57 16.20
CA ILE A 227 3.68 0.60 14.94
C ILE A 227 2.86 1.91 14.88
N ILE A 228 3.11 2.73 13.85
CA ILE A 228 2.46 4.03 13.62
C ILE A 228 0.95 3.87 13.58
N THR A 229 0.21 4.58 14.44
CA THR A 229 -1.26 4.59 14.43
C THR A 229 -1.84 5.81 13.71
N ALA A 230 -3.15 5.82 13.51
CA ALA A 230 -3.83 6.97 12.95
C ALA A 230 -3.63 8.24 13.79
N GLY A 231 -3.57 8.11 15.11
CA GLY A 231 -3.24 9.24 16.00
C GLY A 231 -1.88 9.86 15.70
N ASP A 232 -0.86 9.02 15.51
CA ASP A 232 0.51 9.46 15.24
C ASP A 232 0.61 10.14 13.86
N HIS A 233 -0.09 9.57 12.85
CA HIS A 233 -0.13 10.12 11.50
C HIS A 233 -0.88 11.45 11.40
N HIS A 234 -1.96 11.63 12.16
CA HIS A 234 -2.65 12.94 12.24
C HIS A 234 -1.76 14.01 12.89
N VAL A 235 -1.00 13.67 13.93
CA VAL A 235 -0.02 14.59 14.54
C VAL A 235 1.02 14.97 13.49
N HIS A 236 1.52 14.00 12.73
CA HIS A 236 2.45 14.24 11.63
C HIS A 236 1.87 15.21 10.58
N HIS A 237 0.67 14.97 10.05
CA HIS A 237 -0.02 15.89 9.12
C HIS A 237 -0.22 17.30 9.69
N SER A 238 -0.48 17.41 11.00
CA SER A 238 -0.63 18.70 11.68
C SER A 238 0.67 19.45 11.91
N ALA A 239 1.82 18.76 11.91
CA ALA A 239 3.14 19.34 12.15
C ALA A 239 3.82 19.85 10.86
N PHE A 240 3.37 19.39 9.70
CA PHE A 240 3.88 19.82 8.39
C PHE A 240 2.81 20.52 7.52
N PRO A 241 1.97 21.44 8.08
CA PRO A 241 0.98 22.12 7.28
C PRO A 241 1.66 23.00 6.23
N ASN A 242 0.97 23.22 5.11
CA ASN A 242 1.41 24.00 3.96
C ASN A 242 2.47 25.09 4.27
N ILE A 243 3.76 24.76 4.16
CA ILE A 243 4.86 25.73 4.21
C ILE A 243 4.79 26.54 2.90
N ASN A 244 3.87 27.50 2.82
CA ASN A 244 3.79 28.51 1.77
C ASN A 244 4.02 29.94 2.33
N ASP A 245 4.28 30.10 3.62
CA ASP A 245 4.23 31.43 4.26
C ASP A 245 5.60 32.07 4.52
N GLY A 246 6.68 31.56 3.91
CA GLY A 246 8.00 32.19 4.03
C GLY A 246 8.59 32.22 5.43
N LEU A 247 7.99 31.53 6.40
CA LEU A 247 8.54 31.37 7.73
C LEU A 247 9.44 30.12 7.77
N PRO A 248 10.67 30.24 8.28
CA PRO A 248 11.50 29.06 8.54
C PRO A 248 10.75 28.14 9.51
N PRO A 249 10.94 26.81 9.40
CA PRO A 249 10.30 25.86 10.30
C PRO A 249 10.71 26.19 11.74
N SER A 250 9.80 26.77 12.53
CA SER A 250 9.98 26.92 13.95
C SER A 250 9.87 25.53 14.58
N ASP A 251 10.98 25.03 15.09
CA ASP A 251 11.09 24.08 16.21
C ASP A 251 10.28 22.76 16.18
N ALA A 252 9.84 22.29 15.01
CA ALA A 252 9.37 20.91 14.83
C ALA A 252 10.52 19.86 14.82
N GLN A 253 11.59 20.10 15.59
CA GLN A 253 12.82 19.30 15.59
C GLN A 253 12.80 18.08 16.52
N THR A 254 11.68 17.75 17.19
CA THR A 254 11.69 16.71 18.24
C THR A 254 10.65 15.59 18.09
N ILE A 255 10.03 15.41 16.92
CA ILE A 255 9.17 14.25 16.67
C ILE A 255 9.60 13.57 15.38
N ALA A 256 10.60 12.71 15.49
CA ALA A 256 10.96 11.68 14.52
C ALA A 256 11.46 10.45 15.29
#